data_AF-A0A7Y2UW46-F1
#
_entry.id   AF-A0A7Y2UW46-F1
#
_cell.length_a   1.000
_cell.length_b   1.000
_cell.length_c   1.000
_cell.angle_alpha   90.00
_cell.angle_beta   90.00
_cell.angle_gamma   90.00
#
_symmetry.space_group_name_H-M   'P 1'
#
loop_
_entity.id
_entity.type
_entity.pdbx_description
1 polymer ?
#
loop_
_entity_poly.entity_id
_entity_poly.type
_entity_poly.pdbx_seq_one_letter_code
_entity_poly.pdbx_strand_id
1 'polypeptide(L)'
;ATILDTPVDINIWTMNDNDLPATGTISTTNPSNGILTRDDNGTPNDPTDDIFTYVPNPGFLGADDFIYTVCDMSGNCDSATIYVYINEPDVDLDSDDDGIVDAFEDLNLDGDNDPFTNPTDTDGDGIPDYLDIDSDDDGIPDNVEAQTTDGYIPPSGQDDNDNGLDDAYENGGGLGLIPIDTDGDGLPDYVDDDSDDDGVPDNIEGHDHDHDGIPDATYTGSDKDNDGLDDGYEGGSTIDTDVNDEIDNPYQDLPNNDGDDESDYRDTDDDNDSIPTVDEDYNGDGNYANDDENNNGTPDYLEPNAIEADIEVFNVVTPNGDGIHDVLAIRGLEDYPNNTIRIYNRWGVQVYVTKAYDTQGNVFDGTSEGRVTIDKENKLPVGTYFYILDFEDNTGAMKSLTGYIYLNR
;
A
#
# COMPACT_ATOMS: atom_id res chain seq x y z
N ALA A 1 -5.48 -17.51 19.12
CA ALA A 1 -5.05 -18.58 20.04
C ALA A 1 -6.23 -19.45 20.57
N THR A 2 -6.00 -20.42 21.49
CA THR A 2 -7.05 -21.12 22.27
C THR A 2 -6.55 -21.51 23.68
N ILE A 3 -7.46 -21.91 24.59
CA ILE A 3 -7.11 -22.36 25.95
C ILE A 3 -7.08 -23.89 26.09
N LEU A 4 -6.41 -24.37 27.13
CA LEU A 4 -6.22 -25.79 27.45
C LEU A 4 -7.49 -26.65 27.25
N ASP A 5 -7.32 -27.79 26.56
CA ASP A 5 -8.37 -28.78 26.28
C ASP A 5 -9.61 -28.24 25.53
N THR A 6 -9.54 -27.04 24.94
CA THR A 6 -10.65 -26.39 24.23
C THR A 6 -10.46 -26.49 22.71
N PRO A 7 -11.45 -27.01 21.96
CA PRO A 7 -11.42 -26.96 20.51
C PRO A 7 -11.56 -25.53 19.97
N VAL A 8 -10.89 -25.25 18.86
CA VAL A 8 -11.02 -24.01 18.10
C VAL A 8 -11.42 -24.34 16.66
N ASP A 9 -12.38 -23.59 16.13
CA ASP A 9 -12.73 -23.62 14.72
C ASP A 9 -11.89 -22.57 13.99
N ILE A 10 -11.18 -23.00 12.95
CA ILE A 10 -10.24 -22.23 12.15
C ILE A 10 -10.88 -22.06 10.77
N ASN A 11 -11.20 -20.81 10.44
CA ASN A 11 -11.71 -20.44 9.12
C ASN A 11 -10.59 -19.81 8.30
N ILE A 12 -10.00 -20.59 7.40
CA ILE A 12 -8.84 -20.16 6.61
C ILE A 12 -9.19 -18.96 5.72
N TRP A 13 -10.40 -18.91 5.16
CA TRP A 13 -10.80 -17.87 4.19
C TRP A 13 -11.02 -16.48 4.79
N THR A 14 -11.58 -16.39 5.99
CA THR A 14 -11.95 -15.07 6.55
C THR A 14 -10.98 -14.56 7.60
N MET A 15 -9.97 -15.35 7.96
CA MET A 15 -9.06 -15.01 9.08
C MET A 15 -7.58 -15.14 8.73
N ASN A 16 -7.18 -15.89 7.70
CA ASN A 16 -5.76 -16.22 7.49
C ASN A 16 -5.31 -16.32 6.01
N ASP A 17 -6.19 -16.05 5.05
CA ASP A 17 -5.90 -16.15 3.61
C ASP A 17 -6.96 -15.39 2.80
N ASN A 18 -6.54 -14.46 1.94
CA ASN A 18 -7.42 -13.60 1.13
C ASN A 18 -7.47 -14.01 -0.36
N ASP A 19 -6.70 -15.01 -0.81
CA ASP A 19 -6.49 -15.30 -2.24
C ASP A 19 -6.96 -16.70 -2.70
N LEU A 20 -7.59 -17.45 -1.81
CA LEU A 20 -8.06 -18.81 -2.06
C LEU A 20 -8.92 -18.92 -3.36
N PRO A 21 -8.75 -20.00 -4.16
CA PRO A 21 -9.53 -20.20 -5.38
C PRO A 21 -10.98 -20.59 -5.07
N ALA A 22 -11.93 -19.87 -5.69
CA ALA A 22 -13.38 -20.18 -5.64
C ALA A 22 -13.77 -21.59 -6.14
N THR A 23 -12.85 -22.31 -6.81
CA THR A 23 -13.00 -23.73 -7.10
C THR A 23 -11.64 -24.42 -7.04
N GLY A 24 -11.53 -25.49 -6.25
CA GLY A 24 -10.25 -26.17 -6.01
C GLY A 24 -10.36 -27.32 -5.03
N THR A 25 -9.23 -27.74 -4.48
CA THR A 25 -9.20 -28.70 -3.36
C THR A 25 -8.25 -28.20 -2.29
N ILE A 26 -8.64 -28.32 -1.03
CA ILE A 26 -7.76 -28.11 0.13
C ILE A 26 -7.37 -29.43 0.79
N SER A 27 -6.13 -29.51 1.25
CA SER A 27 -5.59 -30.63 2.03
C SER A 27 -4.69 -30.11 3.14
N THR A 28 -4.53 -30.89 4.21
CA THR A 28 -3.73 -30.47 5.38
C THR A 28 -2.77 -31.56 5.84
N THR A 29 -1.69 -31.16 6.51
CA THR A 29 -0.90 -32.05 7.36
C THR A 29 -1.63 -32.29 8.69
N ASN A 30 -1.17 -33.29 9.46
CA ASN A 30 -1.69 -33.45 10.82
C ASN A 30 -0.78 -32.68 11.77
N PRO A 31 -1.34 -31.93 12.72
CA PRO A 31 -0.57 -31.32 13.78
C PRO A 31 0.09 -32.36 14.68
N SER A 32 1.16 -31.96 15.38
CA SER A 32 1.94 -32.84 16.24
C SER A 32 1.25 -33.08 17.58
N ASN A 33 0.54 -32.06 18.08
CA ASN A 33 -0.03 -32.04 19.42
C ASN A 33 -1.56 -31.89 19.44
N GLY A 34 -2.24 -32.22 18.35
CA GLY A 34 -3.71 -32.21 18.30
C GLY A 34 -4.30 -33.11 17.23
N ILE A 35 -5.60 -32.96 17.03
CA ILE A 35 -6.37 -33.60 15.95
C ILE A 35 -7.07 -32.50 15.17
N LEU A 36 -6.85 -32.48 13.86
CA LEU A 36 -7.54 -31.59 12.94
C LEU A 36 -8.66 -32.34 12.22
N THR A 37 -9.86 -31.76 12.19
CA THR A 37 -11.00 -32.28 11.42
C THR A 37 -11.57 -31.22 10.51
N ARG A 38 -11.81 -31.56 9.23
CA ARG A 38 -12.44 -30.69 8.24
C ARG A 38 -13.95 -30.97 8.14
N ASP A 39 -14.76 -29.93 8.22
CA ASP A 39 -16.13 -29.91 7.70
C ASP A 39 -16.12 -29.27 6.31
N ASP A 40 -16.58 -30.00 5.31
CA ASP A 40 -16.62 -29.53 3.92
C ASP A 40 -17.95 -28.90 3.52
N ASN A 41 -18.88 -28.72 4.45
CA ASN A 41 -20.23 -28.18 4.22
C ASN A 41 -21.00 -28.85 3.05
N GLY A 42 -20.56 -30.02 2.59
CA GLY A 42 -21.07 -30.71 1.41
C GLY A 42 -20.60 -30.15 0.05
N THR A 43 -19.53 -29.35 0.01
CA THR A 43 -18.95 -28.67 -1.16
C THR A 43 -17.48 -29.09 -1.44
N PRO A 44 -17.19 -30.36 -1.81
CA PRO A 44 -15.81 -30.88 -1.87
C PRO A 44 -14.83 -30.23 -2.87
N ASN A 45 -15.29 -29.34 -3.76
CA ASN A 45 -14.43 -28.63 -4.71
C ASN A 45 -14.50 -27.10 -4.54
N ASP A 46 -14.99 -26.66 -3.39
CA ASP A 46 -15.12 -25.25 -3.03
C ASP A 46 -14.47 -25.12 -1.65
N PRO A 47 -13.21 -24.66 -1.58
CA PRO A 47 -12.53 -24.52 -0.29
C PRO A 47 -13.01 -23.29 0.49
N THR A 48 -13.84 -22.43 -0.09
CA THR A 48 -14.18 -21.11 0.46
C THR A 48 -15.10 -21.16 1.67
N ASP A 49 -15.78 -22.29 1.89
CA ASP A 49 -16.67 -22.52 3.02
C ASP A 49 -16.25 -23.72 3.90
N ASP A 50 -15.04 -24.24 3.69
CA ASP A 50 -14.47 -25.31 4.51
C ASP A 50 -14.08 -24.76 5.90
N ILE A 51 -14.48 -25.45 6.98
CA ILE A 51 -14.10 -25.10 8.36
C ILE A 51 -13.24 -26.22 8.96
N PHE A 52 -12.13 -25.85 9.59
CA PHE A 52 -11.24 -26.80 10.27
C PHE A 52 -11.37 -26.68 11.78
N THR A 53 -11.79 -27.74 12.46
CA THR A 53 -11.74 -27.80 13.93
C THR A 53 -10.43 -28.42 14.38
N TYR A 54 -9.63 -27.66 15.13
CA TYR A 54 -8.48 -28.18 15.86
C TYR A 54 -8.89 -28.57 17.29
N VAL A 55 -8.48 -29.76 17.72
CA VAL A 55 -8.68 -30.26 19.09
C VAL A 55 -7.31 -30.60 19.68
N PRO A 56 -6.82 -29.86 20.69
CA PRO A 56 -5.53 -30.15 21.30
C PRO A 56 -5.51 -31.52 21.99
N ASN A 57 -4.33 -32.13 22.07
CA ASN A 57 -4.11 -33.32 22.88
C ASN A 57 -4.37 -32.95 24.36
N PRO A 58 -5.05 -33.83 25.12
CA PRO A 58 -5.37 -33.53 26.51
C PRO A 58 -4.15 -33.14 27.35
N GLY A 59 -4.16 -31.93 27.91
CA GLY A 59 -3.08 -31.38 28.73
C GLY A 59 -1.88 -30.80 27.96
N PHE A 60 -2.00 -30.58 26.65
CA PHE A 60 -0.96 -29.91 25.85
C PHE A 60 -1.06 -28.38 26.01
N LEU A 61 0.11 -27.74 26.08
CA LEU A 61 0.30 -26.29 26.19
C LEU A 61 1.47 -25.90 25.26
N GLY A 62 1.42 -24.68 24.76
CA GLY A 62 2.38 -24.12 23.81
C GLY A 62 1.93 -24.23 22.35
N ALA A 63 2.84 -23.94 21.43
CA ALA A 63 2.58 -23.91 20.00
C ALA A 63 2.41 -25.31 19.38
N ASP A 64 1.45 -25.43 18.48
CA ASP A 64 1.28 -26.54 17.54
C ASP A 64 1.05 -25.96 16.14
N ASP A 65 1.38 -26.73 15.10
CA ASP A 65 1.31 -26.24 13.73
C ASP A 65 0.66 -27.26 12.80
N PHE A 66 0.06 -26.77 11.72
CA PHE A 66 -0.23 -27.60 10.55
C PHE A 66 -0.10 -26.78 9.27
N ILE A 67 0.15 -27.47 8.17
CA ILE A 67 0.27 -26.86 6.84
C ILE A 67 -1.01 -27.17 6.09
N TYR A 68 -1.64 -26.17 5.50
CA TYR A 68 -2.66 -26.37 4.48
C TYR A 68 -2.06 -26.17 3.08
N THR A 69 -2.59 -26.91 2.12
CA THR A 69 -2.24 -26.81 0.71
C THR A 69 -3.51 -26.69 -0.08
N VAL A 70 -3.64 -25.63 -0.86
CA VAL A 70 -4.78 -25.40 -1.74
C VAL A 70 -4.33 -25.56 -3.18
N CYS A 71 -5.15 -26.22 -4.00
CA CYS A 71 -4.90 -26.40 -5.41
C CYS A 71 -6.08 -25.93 -6.26
N ASP A 72 -5.80 -25.18 -7.32
CA ASP A 72 -6.80 -24.80 -8.32
C ASP A 72 -7.18 -25.99 -9.24
N MET A 73 -8.19 -25.78 -10.09
CA MET A 73 -8.63 -26.79 -11.07
C MET A 73 -7.61 -27.08 -12.18
N SER A 74 -6.57 -26.25 -12.32
CA SER A 74 -5.46 -26.43 -13.26
C SER A 74 -4.32 -27.25 -12.67
N GLY A 75 -4.34 -27.48 -11.35
CA GLY A 75 -3.32 -28.20 -10.59
C GLY A 75 -2.16 -27.32 -10.13
N ASN A 76 -2.31 -25.99 -10.15
CA ASN A 76 -1.42 -25.10 -9.42
C ASN A 76 -1.78 -25.17 -7.94
N CYS A 77 -0.78 -25.26 -7.08
CA CYS A 77 -1.01 -25.37 -5.65
C CYS A 77 -0.11 -24.41 -4.89
N ASP A 78 -0.64 -23.88 -3.80
CA ASP A 78 0.11 -23.10 -2.82
C ASP A 78 -0.10 -23.65 -1.40
N SER A 79 0.75 -23.25 -0.45
CA SER A 79 0.70 -23.75 0.93
C SER A 79 1.17 -22.72 1.94
N ALA A 80 0.43 -22.59 3.04
CA ALA A 80 0.84 -21.83 4.21
C ALA A 80 0.74 -22.67 5.50
N THR A 81 1.38 -22.18 6.55
CA THR A 81 1.43 -22.82 7.87
C THR A 81 0.50 -22.06 8.80
N ILE A 82 -0.35 -22.78 9.52
CA ILE A 82 -1.16 -22.24 10.61
C ILE A 82 -0.51 -22.64 11.93
N TYR A 83 -0.21 -21.65 12.76
CA TYR A 83 0.21 -21.83 14.14
C TYR A 83 -1.01 -21.74 15.06
N VAL A 84 -1.04 -22.60 16.08
CA VAL A 84 -2.07 -22.62 17.11
C VAL A 84 -1.38 -22.61 18.47
N TYR A 85 -1.59 -21.55 19.24
CA TYR A 85 -1.09 -21.42 20.60
C TYR A 85 -2.14 -21.90 21.61
N ILE A 86 -1.75 -22.84 22.49
CA ILE A 86 -2.61 -23.38 23.53
C ILE A 86 -2.13 -22.89 24.90
N ASN A 87 -2.96 -22.06 25.55
CA ASN A 87 -2.62 -21.38 26.80
C ASN A 87 -3.22 -22.08 28.03
N GLU A 88 -2.61 -21.85 29.20
CA GLU A 88 -3.21 -22.30 30.48
C GLU A 88 -4.50 -21.51 30.73
N PRO A 89 -5.51 -22.11 31.39
CA PRO A 89 -6.68 -21.36 31.82
C PRO A 89 -6.30 -20.36 32.93
N ASP A 90 -7.01 -19.23 32.99
CA ASP A 90 -6.84 -18.16 33.98
C ASP A 90 -5.48 -17.42 33.89
N VAL A 91 -4.94 -17.24 32.68
CA VAL A 91 -3.74 -16.44 32.38
C VAL A 91 -4.17 -15.25 31.53
N ASP A 92 -3.57 -14.07 31.77
CA ASP A 92 -3.65 -12.93 30.84
C ASP A 92 -3.12 -13.40 29.50
N LEU A 93 -3.93 -13.24 28.47
CA LEU A 93 -3.55 -13.62 27.11
C LEU A 93 -2.97 -12.44 26.33
N ASP A 94 -3.20 -11.24 26.81
CA ASP A 94 -2.97 -9.94 26.19
C ASP A 94 -2.65 -9.02 27.38
N SER A 95 -1.39 -8.61 27.51
CA SER A 95 -0.86 -8.02 28.75
C SER A 95 -0.87 -6.49 28.76
N ASP A 96 -0.93 -5.86 27.59
CA ASP A 96 -1.10 -4.42 27.33
C ASP A 96 -2.55 -4.06 26.94
N ASP A 97 -3.42 -5.05 26.78
CA ASP A 97 -4.85 -4.92 26.46
C ASP A 97 -5.08 -4.38 25.02
N ASP A 98 -4.09 -4.53 24.12
CA ASP A 98 -4.09 -4.01 22.75
C ASP A 98 -4.87 -4.89 21.75
N GLY A 99 -5.36 -6.06 22.19
CA GLY A 99 -6.13 -6.99 21.36
C GLY A 99 -5.31 -7.95 20.50
N ILE A 100 -4.00 -7.74 20.36
CA ILE A 100 -3.03 -8.77 20.00
C ILE A 100 -2.86 -9.64 21.27
N VAL A 101 -2.10 -10.73 21.20
CA VAL A 101 -2.15 -11.77 22.23
C VAL A 101 -0.73 -12.19 22.42
N ASP A 102 -0.12 -12.00 23.60
CA ASP A 102 1.32 -12.06 23.88
C ASP A 102 2.14 -13.07 23.03
N ALA A 103 1.56 -14.23 22.71
CA ALA A 103 2.13 -15.24 21.82
C ALA A 103 2.28 -14.83 20.34
N PHE A 104 1.68 -13.73 19.90
CA PHE A 104 1.76 -13.16 18.56
C PHE A 104 2.76 -12.00 18.50
N GLU A 105 3.01 -11.30 19.61
CA GLU A 105 4.12 -10.32 19.77
C GLU A 105 5.50 -10.97 19.99
N ASP A 106 5.58 -12.31 19.98
CA ASP A 106 6.85 -13.04 19.93
C ASP A 106 7.23 -13.41 18.48
N LEU A 107 8.07 -12.58 17.86
CA LEU A 107 8.75 -12.89 16.60
C LEU A 107 9.68 -14.12 16.72
N ASN A 108 9.86 -14.67 17.93
CA ASN A 108 10.47 -15.95 18.21
C ASN A 108 11.91 -16.05 17.68
N LEU A 109 12.64 -14.93 17.81
CA LEU A 109 14.02 -14.78 17.36
C LEU A 109 14.98 -15.76 18.05
N ASP A 110 14.62 -16.25 19.23
CA ASP A 110 15.40 -17.22 20.00
C ASP A 110 14.99 -18.70 19.78
N GLY A 111 13.83 -18.91 19.16
CA GLY A 111 13.33 -20.19 18.70
C GLY A 111 12.69 -21.09 19.76
N ASP A 112 12.21 -20.54 20.88
CA ASP A 112 11.50 -21.31 21.91
C ASP A 112 9.97 -21.16 21.94
N ASN A 113 9.39 -20.22 21.19
CA ASN A 113 7.94 -19.91 21.11
C ASN A 113 7.32 -19.62 22.49
N ASP A 114 8.05 -18.89 23.33
CA ASP A 114 7.63 -18.46 24.65
C ASP A 114 7.91 -16.95 24.78
N PRO A 115 6.86 -16.10 24.68
CA PRO A 115 7.03 -14.64 24.71
C PRO A 115 7.70 -14.16 26.00
N PHE A 116 7.64 -14.93 27.09
CA PHE A 116 8.20 -14.51 28.37
C PHE A 116 9.70 -14.81 28.52
N THR A 117 10.34 -15.42 27.51
CA THR A 117 11.76 -15.78 27.56
C THR A 117 12.57 -15.10 26.45
N ASN A 118 13.30 -14.04 26.81
CA ASN A 118 13.96 -13.16 25.83
C ASN A 118 12.93 -12.61 24.84
N PRO A 119 11.91 -11.88 25.36
CA PRO A 119 10.88 -11.30 24.50
C PRO A 119 11.49 -10.45 23.39
N THR A 120 10.75 -10.35 22.29
CA THR A 120 10.93 -9.28 21.30
C THR A 120 10.79 -7.92 21.97
N ASP A 121 11.51 -6.94 21.41
CA ASP A 121 11.69 -5.56 21.88
C ASP A 121 12.17 -4.87 20.60
N THR A 122 11.21 -4.55 19.74
CA THR A 122 11.40 -4.22 18.32
C THR A 122 12.10 -2.88 18.16
N ASP A 123 11.58 -1.83 18.81
CA ASP A 123 12.17 -0.50 18.85
C ASP A 123 13.47 -0.40 19.72
N GLY A 124 13.65 -1.34 20.67
CA GLY A 124 14.77 -1.37 21.59
C GLY A 124 14.69 -0.38 22.76
N ASP A 125 13.50 0.11 23.12
CA ASP A 125 13.31 1.05 24.22
C ASP A 125 13.42 0.36 25.61
N GLY A 126 13.24 -0.96 25.64
CA GLY A 126 13.34 -1.85 26.80
C GLY A 126 12.01 -2.23 27.45
N ILE A 127 10.88 -1.84 26.86
CA ILE A 127 9.56 -2.44 26.98
C ILE A 127 9.49 -3.52 25.89
N PRO A 128 9.20 -4.78 26.25
CA PRO A 128 9.03 -5.80 25.22
C PRO A 128 7.66 -5.71 24.56
N ASP A 129 7.57 -6.01 23.26
CA ASP A 129 6.39 -5.86 22.39
C ASP A 129 5.07 -6.29 23.05
N TYR A 130 5.04 -7.44 23.76
CA TYR A 130 3.82 -7.89 24.47
C TYR A 130 3.37 -7.04 25.70
N LEU A 131 4.02 -5.90 25.92
CA LEU A 131 3.72 -4.92 26.98
C LEU A 131 3.76 -3.49 26.43
N ASP A 132 3.82 -3.36 25.11
CA ASP A 132 4.03 -2.13 24.36
C ASP A 132 2.85 -1.95 23.42
N ILE A 133 2.24 -0.77 23.41
CA ILE A 133 1.09 -0.48 22.53
C ILE A 133 1.51 0.17 21.20
N ASP A 134 2.80 0.41 20.99
CA ASP A 134 3.42 1.06 19.81
C ASP A 134 4.82 0.44 19.60
N SER A 135 4.86 -0.84 19.21
CA SER A 135 6.04 -1.72 19.30
C SER A 135 7.24 -1.29 18.44
N ASP A 136 7.04 -0.44 17.43
CA ASP A 136 8.09 0.13 16.58
C ASP A 136 8.27 1.65 16.72
N ASP A 137 7.60 2.28 17.70
CA ASP A 137 7.82 3.67 18.14
C ASP A 137 7.47 4.71 17.03
N ASP A 138 6.55 4.35 16.14
CA ASP A 138 6.15 5.11 14.96
C ASP A 138 4.99 6.09 15.27
N GLY A 139 4.21 5.80 16.30
CA GLY A 139 3.11 6.62 16.83
C GLY A 139 1.70 6.20 16.39
N ILE A 140 1.56 5.12 15.65
CA ILE A 140 0.32 4.42 15.35
C ILE A 140 0.23 3.22 16.32
N PRO A 141 -0.84 3.07 17.12
CA PRO A 141 -0.88 1.96 18.08
C PRO A 141 -1.06 0.58 17.43
N ASP A 142 -0.46 -0.45 18.02
CA ASP A 142 -0.44 -1.85 17.55
C ASP A 142 -1.85 -2.40 17.22
N ASN A 143 -2.84 -2.05 18.05
CA ASN A 143 -4.25 -2.41 17.82
C ASN A 143 -4.80 -1.91 16.47
N VAL A 144 -4.37 -0.71 16.07
CA VAL A 144 -4.75 -0.05 14.82
C VAL A 144 -4.07 -0.73 13.64
N GLU A 145 -2.78 -0.98 13.77
CA GLU A 145 -1.94 -1.54 12.71
C GLU A 145 -2.26 -3.01 12.44
N ALA A 146 -2.56 -3.79 13.49
CA ALA A 146 -2.96 -5.19 13.38
C ALA A 146 -4.26 -5.42 12.58
N GLN A 147 -4.95 -4.37 12.11
CA GLN A 147 -6.22 -4.43 11.40
C GLN A 147 -6.26 -3.52 10.17
N THR A 148 -6.85 -4.00 9.07
CA THR A 148 -7.17 -3.17 7.88
C THR A 148 -8.03 -1.94 8.22
N THR A 149 -7.89 -0.85 7.47
CA THR A 149 -8.63 0.41 7.71
C THR A 149 -10.15 0.25 7.59
N ASP A 150 -10.66 -0.37 6.51
CA ASP A 150 -12.11 -0.63 6.34
C ASP A 150 -12.64 -1.66 7.36
N GLY A 151 -11.80 -2.61 7.78
CA GLY A 151 -12.16 -3.71 8.67
C GLY A 151 -12.03 -3.39 10.17
N TYR A 152 -11.53 -2.22 10.53
CA TYR A 152 -11.14 -1.86 11.89
C TYR A 152 -12.26 -2.05 12.94
N ILE A 153 -11.91 -2.70 14.05
CA ILE A 153 -12.77 -2.93 15.21
C ILE A 153 -12.12 -2.29 16.44
N PRO A 154 -12.70 -1.22 17.01
CA PRO A 154 -12.17 -0.62 18.22
C PRO A 154 -12.43 -1.49 19.47
N PRO A 155 -11.57 -1.40 20.50
CA PRO A 155 -11.76 -2.07 21.78
C PRO A 155 -13.11 -1.69 22.40
N SER A 156 -13.75 -2.66 23.07
CA SER A 156 -15.04 -2.40 23.74
C SER A 156 -14.88 -1.90 25.17
N GLY A 157 -13.67 -2.03 25.73
CA GLY A 157 -13.33 -1.84 27.13
C GLY A 157 -14.02 -2.85 28.05
N GLN A 158 -14.40 -4.02 27.53
CA GLN A 158 -15.06 -5.09 28.27
C GLN A 158 -14.27 -6.39 28.11
N ASP A 159 -13.89 -6.97 29.24
CA ASP A 159 -13.44 -8.36 29.34
C ASP A 159 -14.36 -9.04 30.37
N ASP A 160 -15.36 -9.78 29.88
CA ASP A 160 -16.33 -10.46 30.76
C ASP A 160 -15.72 -11.70 31.44
N ASN A 161 -14.60 -12.19 30.93
CA ASN A 161 -14.02 -13.47 31.28
C ASN A 161 -12.70 -13.38 32.09
N ASP A 162 -12.20 -12.16 32.27
CA ASP A 162 -10.99 -11.76 33.02
C ASP A 162 -9.72 -12.48 32.50
N ASN A 163 -9.54 -12.55 31.17
CA ASN A 163 -8.37 -13.12 30.48
C ASN A 163 -7.47 -12.10 29.79
N GLY A 164 -7.66 -10.79 30.02
CA GLY A 164 -6.85 -9.70 29.45
C GLY A 164 -7.42 -9.23 28.11
N LEU A 165 -7.71 -10.18 27.23
CA LEU A 165 -8.22 -9.90 25.89
C LEU A 165 -9.63 -9.30 25.89
N ASP A 166 -9.83 -8.17 25.21
CA ASP A 166 -11.13 -7.52 25.07
C ASP A 166 -12.16 -8.41 24.32
N ASP A 167 -13.40 -8.44 24.81
CA ASP A 167 -14.54 -9.18 24.24
C ASP A 167 -14.80 -8.85 22.75
N ALA A 168 -14.35 -7.68 22.27
CA ALA A 168 -14.39 -7.29 20.85
C ALA A 168 -13.65 -8.32 19.98
N TYR A 169 -12.54 -8.87 20.48
CA TYR A 169 -11.59 -9.72 19.76
C TYR A 169 -11.76 -11.23 20.05
N GLU A 170 -12.81 -11.61 20.78
CA GLU A 170 -13.13 -13.01 21.09
C GLU A 170 -14.22 -13.63 20.18
N ASN A 171 -14.57 -12.94 19.09
CA ASN A 171 -15.67 -13.34 18.23
C ASN A 171 -15.30 -14.50 17.27
N GLY A 172 -16.27 -15.36 16.97
CA GLY A 172 -16.11 -16.41 15.94
C GLY A 172 -15.27 -17.63 16.35
N GLY A 173 -14.78 -17.69 17.59
CA GLY A 173 -13.96 -18.79 18.11
C GLY A 173 -12.45 -18.53 18.00
N GLY A 174 -12.04 -17.41 17.41
CA GLY A 174 -10.70 -16.85 17.57
C GLY A 174 -10.54 -16.21 18.95
N LEU A 175 -9.30 -16.16 19.41
CA LEU A 175 -8.86 -15.32 20.53
C LEU A 175 -7.78 -14.42 19.95
N GLY A 176 -8.04 -13.12 19.95
CA GLY A 176 -7.12 -12.08 19.51
C GLY A 176 -7.37 -11.59 18.09
N LEU A 177 -6.77 -10.44 17.81
CA LEU A 177 -6.43 -10.00 16.46
C LEU A 177 -5.44 -10.98 15.82
N ILE A 178 -5.48 -11.02 14.50
CA ILE A 178 -4.43 -11.65 13.70
C ILE A 178 -3.77 -10.47 12.99
N PRO A 179 -2.56 -10.09 13.39
CA PRO A 179 -1.85 -8.98 12.77
C PRO A 179 -1.79 -9.15 11.26
N ILE A 180 -2.05 -8.06 10.55
CA ILE A 180 -1.87 -7.97 9.10
C ILE A 180 -0.39 -7.76 8.79
N ASP A 181 -0.02 -8.09 7.56
CA ASP A 181 1.31 -7.98 6.94
C ASP A 181 0.98 -7.49 5.53
N THR A 182 1.02 -6.16 5.36
CA THR A 182 0.43 -5.45 4.22
C THR A 182 1.25 -5.65 2.95
N ASP A 183 2.57 -5.55 3.05
CA ASP A 183 3.50 -5.73 1.93
C ASP A 183 3.85 -7.23 1.65
N GLY A 184 3.61 -8.11 2.62
CA GLY A 184 3.86 -9.55 2.53
C GLY A 184 5.32 -9.95 2.73
N ASP A 185 6.16 -9.14 3.39
CA ASP A 185 7.57 -9.45 3.63
C ASP A 185 7.78 -10.46 4.79
N GLY A 186 6.75 -10.63 5.62
CA GLY A 186 6.72 -11.52 6.78
C GLY A 186 6.94 -10.85 8.13
N LEU A 187 7.05 -9.53 8.18
CA LEU A 187 6.85 -8.69 9.36
C LEU A 187 5.38 -8.21 9.38
N PRO A 188 4.70 -8.32 10.52
CA PRO A 188 3.39 -7.68 10.67
C PRO A 188 3.50 -6.16 10.78
N ASP A 189 2.46 -5.45 10.34
CA ASP A 189 2.41 -3.97 10.28
C ASP A 189 2.85 -3.32 11.61
N TYR A 190 2.34 -3.78 12.78
CA TYR A 190 2.67 -3.19 14.12
C TYR A 190 4.15 -3.23 14.55
N VAL A 191 5.04 -3.83 13.75
CA VAL A 191 6.48 -3.90 14.00
C VAL A 191 7.30 -3.55 12.75
N ASP A 192 6.66 -2.96 11.74
CA ASP A 192 7.25 -2.61 10.47
C ASP A 192 7.28 -1.09 10.27
N ASP A 193 8.50 -0.54 10.16
CA ASP A 193 8.72 0.92 10.05
C ASP A 193 8.10 1.56 8.76
N ASP A 194 7.63 0.74 7.80
CA ASP A 194 7.16 1.07 6.44
C ASP A 194 6.21 -0.06 5.95
N SER A 195 4.96 -0.07 6.44
CA SER A 195 4.02 -1.20 6.35
C SER A 195 3.66 -1.63 4.92
N ASP A 196 3.75 -0.74 3.94
CA ASP A 196 3.47 -1.06 2.53
C ASP A 196 4.70 -1.04 1.61
N ASP A 197 5.87 -0.78 2.19
CA ASP A 197 7.21 -0.89 1.60
C ASP A 197 7.35 0.04 0.36
N ASP A 198 6.67 1.20 0.40
CA ASP A 198 6.69 2.21 -0.64
C ASP A 198 7.86 3.21 -0.50
N GLY A 199 8.49 3.22 0.67
CA GLY A 199 9.69 3.98 1.00
C GLY A 199 9.44 5.27 1.77
N VAL A 200 8.18 5.64 2.04
CA VAL A 200 7.82 6.64 3.03
C VAL A 200 7.55 5.89 4.35
N PRO A 201 8.14 6.29 5.49
CA PRO A 201 7.90 5.60 6.75
C PRO A 201 6.53 5.92 7.36
N ASP A 202 5.96 4.95 8.08
CA ASP A 202 4.64 5.04 8.72
C ASP A 202 4.54 6.23 9.69
N ASN A 203 5.61 6.52 10.44
CA ASN A 203 5.66 7.71 11.30
C ASN A 203 5.51 9.06 10.57
N ILE A 204 5.70 9.10 9.24
CA ILE A 204 5.40 10.25 8.39
C ILE A 204 3.94 10.18 7.95
N GLU A 205 3.52 9.05 7.38
CA GLU A 205 2.21 8.89 6.75
C GLU A 205 1.06 8.85 7.76
N GLY A 206 1.27 8.27 8.93
CA GLY A 206 0.33 8.30 10.05
C GLY A 206 0.15 9.71 10.65
N HIS A 207 1.05 10.65 10.37
CA HIS A 207 1.14 11.92 11.09
C HIS A 207 1.31 13.18 10.24
N ASP A 208 1.24 13.13 8.91
CA ASP A 208 1.32 14.31 8.03
C ASP A 208 -0.06 14.90 7.67
N HIS A 209 -0.83 15.36 8.67
CA HIS A 209 -2.17 15.90 8.42
C HIS A 209 -2.19 17.17 7.56
N ASP A 210 -1.08 17.91 7.45
CA ASP A 210 -0.98 19.12 6.63
C ASP A 210 -0.33 18.95 5.25
N HIS A 211 0.07 17.70 4.94
CA HIS A 211 0.57 17.21 3.65
C HIS A 211 1.78 18.02 3.19
N ASP A 212 2.74 18.26 4.10
CA ASP A 212 3.98 18.98 3.82
C ASP A 212 5.24 18.08 3.78
N GLY A 213 5.03 16.76 3.89
CA GLY A 213 6.05 15.71 3.90
C GLY A 213 6.79 15.62 5.23
N ILE A 214 6.25 16.20 6.31
CA ILE A 214 6.86 16.21 7.63
C ILE A 214 5.78 15.86 8.65
N PRO A 215 6.02 14.88 9.53
CA PRO A 215 5.01 14.52 10.51
C PRO A 215 4.77 15.62 11.54
N ASP A 216 3.51 15.81 11.90
CA ASP A 216 3.01 16.76 12.90
C ASP A 216 3.35 16.32 14.34
N ALA A 217 3.46 15.01 14.55
CA ALA A 217 3.89 14.35 15.78
C ALA A 217 5.26 13.68 15.59
N THR A 218 6.06 13.55 16.65
CA THR A 218 7.39 12.94 16.55
C THR A 218 7.82 12.35 17.88
N TYR A 219 8.50 11.21 17.83
CA TYR A 219 9.17 10.60 18.97
C TYR A 219 10.02 11.57 19.82
N THR A 220 9.83 11.53 21.14
CA THR A 220 10.50 12.38 22.13
C THR A 220 11.42 11.62 23.08
N GLY A 221 11.32 10.29 23.15
CA GLY A 221 12.03 9.40 24.08
C GLY A 221 11.57 9.55 25.52
N SER A 222 10.28 9.84 25.72
CA SER A 222 9.64 10.04 27.01
C SER A 222 8.28 9.36 26.98
N ASP A 223 8.12 8.34 27.79
CA ASP A 223 6.83 7.72 28.06
C ASP A 223 6.54 7.91 29.59
N LYS A 224 5.35 8.41 29.93
CA LYS A 224 4.99 8.77 31.31
C LYS A 224 4.18 7.70 32.05
N ASP A 225 3.53 6.84 31.31
CA ASP A 225 2.61 5.78 31.75
C ASP A 225 3.34 4.48 31.98
N ASN A 226 4.34 4.26 31.13
CA ASN A 226 4.93 2.98 30.82
C ASN A 226 3.94 2.01 30.19
N ASP A 227 3.22 2.48 29.18
CA ASP A 227 2.39 1.68 28.27
C ASP A 227 3.01 1.45 26.88
N GLY A 228 4.11 2.14 26.53
CA GLY A 228 4.82 1.91 25.27
C GLY A 228 4.85 3.16 24.39
N LEU A 229 3.66 3.70 24.10
CA LEU A 229 3.47 4.90 23.29
C LEU A 229 4.24 6.13 23.82
N ASP A 230 5.02 6.78 22.96
CA ASP A 230 5.78 7.97 23.34
C ASP A 230 4.88 9.21 23.59
N ASP A 231 5.24 10.02 24.60
CA ASP A 231 4.59 11.30 24.96
C ASP A 231 4.46 12.30 23.77
N GLY A 232 5.22 12.08 22.69
CA GLY A 232 5.21 12.84 21.45
C GLY A 232 4.03 12.55 20.54
N TYR A 233 3.49 11.33 20.62
CA TYR A 233 2.33 10.85 19.88
C TYR A 233 1.05 10.95 20.72
N GLU A 234 1.20 10.89 22.04
CA GLU A 234 0.09 11.11 22.97
C GLU A 234 -0.55 12.51 22.82
N GLY A 235 -1.87 12.54 22.64
CA GLY A 235 -2.55 13.80 22.40
C GLY A 235 -3.12 14.47 23.65
N GLY A 236 -4.32 14.09 24.08
CA GLY A 236 -5.13 14.81 25.07
C GLY A 236 -4.68 14.62 26.51
N SER A 237 -4.11 13.45 26.81
CA SER A 237 -3.43 13.11 28.05
C SER A 237 -1.98 12.73 27.73
N THR A 238 -1.21 12.39 28.77
CA THR A 238 0.07 11.69 28.60
C THR A 238 0.22 10.63 29.72
N ILE A 239 -0.95 10.22 30.22
CA ILE A 239 -1.23 9.41 31.41
C ILE A 239 -2.67 8.92 31.25
N ASP A 240 -2.88 7.80 30.60
CA ASP A 240 -4.13 7.08 30.59
C ASP A 240 -3.94 5.56 30.45
N THR A 241 -4.83 4.90 29.73
CA THR A 241 -4.90 3.43 29.55
C THR A 241 -5.68 3.12 28.27
N ASP A 242 -5.76 4.08 27.35
CA ASP A 242 -6.47 3.97 26.10
C ASP A 242 -5.49 3.42 25.08
N VAL A 243 -5.59 2.14 24.76
CA VAL A 243 -4.62 1.43 23.91
C VAL A 243 -4.57 1.96 22.48
N ASN A 244 -5.50 2.83 22.09
CA ASN A 244 -5.54 3.46 20.77
C ASN A 244 -5.31 4.98 20.82
N ASP A 245 -5.03 5.52 22.00
CA ASP A 245 -5.08 6.96 22.31
C ASP A 245 -6.26 7.66 21.62
N GLU A 246 -6.00 8.42 20.56
CA GLU A 246 -7.00 9.21 19.85
C GLU A 246 -7.34 8.68 18.45
N ILE A 247 -6.81 7.51 18.12
CA ILE A 247 -7.01 6.79 16.86
C ILE A 247 -8.15 5.76 17.05
N ASP A 248 -9.36 6.29 17.27
CA ASP A 248 -10.60 5.50 17.42
C ASP A 248 -11.15 4.99 16.06
N ASN A 249 -10.68 5.56 14.96
CA ASN A 249 -11.08 5.25 13.59
C ASN A 249 -9.97 5.63 12.60
N PRO A 250 -9.10 4.69 12.17
CA PRO A 250 -7.95 5.01 11.31
C PRO A 250 -8.36 5.81 10.07
N TYR A 251 -9.44 5.40 9.38
CA TYR A 251 -10.00 6.12 8.23
C TYR A 251 -10.32 7.62 8.47
N GLN A 252 -10.67 8.01 9.70
CA GLN A 252 -11.03 9.40 10.03
C GLN A 252 -9.93 10.17 10.74
N ASP A 253 -9.08 9.46 11.49
CA ASP A 253 -8.16 10.04 12.45
C ASP A 253 -6.72 10.07 11.88
N LEU A 254 -6.35 9.11 11.02
CA LEU A 254 -5.09 9.09 10.26
C LEU A 254 -5.22 9.80 8.89
N PRO A 255 -4.11 10.22 8.29
CA PRO A 255 -4.05 10.62 6.89
C PRO A 255 -4.56 9.52 5.92
N ASN A 256 -5.14 10.01 4.83
CA ASN A 256 -5.83 9.28 3.76
C ASN A 256 -6.07 10.32 2.65
N ASN A 257 -5.02 10.60 1.88
CA ASN A 257 -4.91 11.77 1.00
C ASN A 257 -5.89 11.70 -0.19
N ASP A 258 -6.12 10.52 -0.73
CA ASP A 258 -7.02 10.28 -1.86
C ASP A 258 -8.49 10.00 -1.46
N GLY A 259 -8.73 9.69 -0.18
CA GLY A 259 -10.02 9.33 0.39
C GLY A 259 -10.51 7.93 0.04
N ASP A 260 -9.62 7.00 -0.30
CA ASP A 260 -9.94 5.61 -0.57
C ASP A 260 -10.16 4.79 0.72
N ASP A 261 -10.30 3.47 0.65
CA ASP A 261 -10.68 2.64 1.81
C ASP A 261 -9.48 2.32 2.75
N GLU A 262 -8.25 2.69 2.38
CA GLU A 262 -7.00 2.48 3.13
C GLU A 262 -6.39 3.81 3.62
N SER A 263 -5.59 3.78 4.69
CA SER A 263 -4.86 4.97 5.17
C SER A 263 -3.47 5.02 4.53
N ASP A 264 -2.90 6.22 4.44
CA ASP A 264 -1.67 6.48 3.66
C ASP A 264 -0.53 5.52 4.03
N TYR A 265 -0.28 5.25 5.32
CA TYR A 265 0.77 4.30 5.79
C TYR A 265 0.63 2.84 5.30
N ARG A 266 -0.46 2.51 4.60
CA ARG A 266 -0.70 1.20 3.98
C ARG A 266 -1.14 1.29 2.51
N ASP A 267 -1.09 2.48 1.92
CA ASP A 267 -1.49 2.72 0.54
C ASP A 267 -0.32 3.11 -0.37
N THR A 268 0.15 2.11 -1.11
CA THR A 268 1.26 2.26 -2.08
C THR A 268 1.07 3.31 -3.20
N ASP A 269 -0.10 3.95 -3.30
CA ASP A 269 -0.47 5.02 -4.26
C ASP A 269 -1.34 6.08 -3.55
N ASP A 270 -0.75 6.74 -2.53
CA ASP A 270 -1.32 7.78 -1.64
C ASP A 270 -2.22 8.85 -2.28
N ASP A 271 -1.97 9.22 -3.53
CA ASP A 271 -2.73 10.24 -4.25
C ASP A 271 -3.66 9.66 -5.33
N ASN A 272 -3.56 8.34 -5.52
CA ASN A 272 -4.29 7.51 -6.47
C ASN A 272 -4.18 8.03 -7.91
N ASP A 273 -3.00 8.53 -8.30
CA ASP A 273 -2.72 9.03 -9.64
C ASP A 273 -2.27 7.93 -10.63
N SER A 274 -2.15 6.69 -10.14
CA SER A 274 -1.66 5.49 -10.83
C SER A 274 -0.14 5.39 -10.99
N ILE A 275 0.62 6.21 -10.28
CA ILE A 275 2.06 6.07 -10.08
C ILE A 275 2.25 5.70 -8.61
N PRO A 276 2.75 4.49 -8.30
CA PRO A 276 3.00 4.13 -6.92
C PRO A 276 3.99 5.10 -6.28
N THR A 277 3.78 5.45 -5.00
CA THR A 277 4.63 6.35 -4.22
C THR A 277 6.12 6.01 -4.38
N VAL A 278 6.47 4.72 -4.31
CA VAL A 278 7.86 4.22 -4.52
C VAL A 278 8.52 4.64 -5.84
N ASP A 279 7.74 4.93 -6.88
CA ASP A 279 8.23 5.39 -8.19
C ASP A 279 8.37 6.93 -8.27
N GLU A 280 8.05 7.67 -7.20
CA GLU A 280 7.98 9.13 -7.13
C GLU A 280 9.17 9.82 -6.43
N ASP A 281 10.15 9.07 -5.93
CA ASP A 281 11.50 9.59 -5.64
C ASP A 281 12.25 9.86 -6.97
N TYR A 282 11.85 10.92 -7.68
CA TYR A 282 12.38 11.25 -9.01
C TYR A 282 13.89 11.45 -9.04
N ASN A 283 14.46 11.84 -7.91
CA ASN A 283 15.86 12.19 -7.78
C ASN A 283 16.71 11.00 -7.27
N GLY A 284 16.07 9.99 -6.66
CA GLY A 284 16.66 8.74 -6.18
C GLY A 284 17.47 8.93 -4.90
N ASP A 285 17.10 9.87 -4.03
CA ASP A 285 17.78 10.15 -2.76
C ASP A 285 17.10 9.60 -1.51
N GLY A 286 15.93 8.95 -1.67
CA GLY A 286 15.15 8.33 -0.61
C GLY A 286 14.53 9.37 0.33
N ASN A 287 14.16 10.53 -0.19
CA ASN A 287 13.53 11.60 0.59
C ASN A 287 12.38 12.22 -0.22
N TYR A 288 11.26 11.50 -0.24
CA TYR A 288 10.04 11.83 -0.99
C TYR A 288 9.51 13.23 -0.65
N ALA A 289 9.59 13.63 0.63
CA ALA A 289 9.20 14.95 1.12
C ALA A 289 9.89 16.16 0.42
N ASN A 290 10.99 15.94 -0.31
CA ASN A 290 11.71 17.01 -1.01
C ASN A 290 11.47 17.06 -2.53
N ASP A 291 10.80 16.05 -3.08
CA ASP A 291 10.37 16.03 -4.46
C ASP A 291 9.03 16.76 -4.55
N ASP A 292 9.11 18.07 -4.84
CA ASP A 292 7.96 18.96 -5.07
C ASP A 292 8.23 19.72 -6.38
N GLU A 293 7.80 19.13 -7.51
CA GLU A 293 8.12 19.64 -8.85
C GLU A 293 7.60 21.07 -9.02
N ASN A 294 6.42 21.36 -8.45
CA ASN A 294 5.69 22.60 -8.69
C ASN A 294 5.97 23.70 -7.64
N ASN A 295 6.69 23.36 -6.57
CA ASN A 295 7.08 24.20 -5.42
C ASN A 295 5.88 24.79 -4.67
N ASN A 296 4.79 24.03 -4.49
CA ASN A 296 3.62 24.44 -3.72
C ASN A 296 3.72 24.11 -2.22
N GLY A 297 4.68 23.27 -1.83
CA GLY A 297 4.89 22.80 -0.46
C GLY A 297 4.25 21.46 -0.12
N THR A 298 3.64 20.77 -1.08
CA THR A 298 3.18 19.38 -0.95
C THR A 298 4.13 18.52 -1.78
N PRO A 299 4.65 17.41 -1.23
CA PRO A 299 5.44 16.43 -1.99
C PRO A 299 4.65 15.82 -3.15
N ASP A 300 5.35 15.41 -4.20
CA ASP A 300 4.75 14.88 -5.42
C ASP A 300 3.90 13.61 -5.13
N TYR A 301 4.32 12.74 -4.20
CA TYR A 301 3.58 11.52 -3.81
C TYR A 301 2.22 11.75 -3.12
N LEU A 302 2.00 12.96 -2.58
CA LEU A 302 0.73 13.36 -1.99
C LEU A 302 -0.11 14.22 -2.96
N GLU A 303 0.33 14.42 -4.20
CA GLU A 303 -0.29 15.35 -5.14
C GLU A 303 -0.78 14.66 -6.42
N PRO A 304 -2.12 14.50 -6.63
CA PRO A 304 -2.75 13.69 -7.70
C PRO A 304 -2.53 14.20 -9.15
N ASN A 305 -1.28 14.42 -9.50
CA ASN A 305 -0.79 15.19 -10.61
C ASN A 305 0.28 14.37 -11.31
N ALA A 306 -0.12 13.18 -11.76
CA ALA A 306 0.51 12.36 -12.78
C ALA A 306 1.50 13.20 -13.56
N ILE A 307 2.78 13.01 -13.19
CA ILE A 307 3.99 13.54 -13.82
C ILE A 307 3.62 14.27 -15.09
N GLU A 308 3.92 15.57 -15.24
CA GLU A 308 3.83 16.23 -16.54
C GLU A 308 4.56 15.33 -17.56
N ALA A 309 3.84 14.45 -18.28
CA ALA A 309 4.49 13.40 -19.05
C ALA A 309 5.35 14.10 -20.08
N ASP A 310 6.66 14.12 -19.83
CA ASP A 310 7.55 15.17 -20.30
C ASP A 310 7.44 15.21 -21.83
N ILE A 311 6.73 16.21 -22.39
CA ILE A 311 6.23 16.12 -23.76
C ILE A 311 7.43 16.06 -24.71
N GLU A 312 7.75 14.86 -25.20
CA GLU A 312 8.94 14.62 -26.00
C GLU A 312 8.59 14.79 -27.49
N VAL A 313 9.16 15.82 -28.11
CA VAL A 313 9.02 16.07 -29.55
C VAL A 313 10.18 15.46 -30.32
N PHE A 314 9.94 14.37 -31.06
CA PHE A 314 10.94 13.74 -31.93
C PHE A 314 11.29 14.67 -33.11
N ASN A 315 12.46 15.29 -33.03
CA ASN A 315 12.86 16.38 -33.93
C ASN A 315 13.27 15.94 -35.36
N VAL A 316 13.11 14.67 -35.75
CA VAL A 316 13.43 14.16 -37.09
C VAL A 316 12.20 13.59 -37.76
N VAL A 317 11.92 14.03 -38.98
CA VAL A 317 10.83 13.52 -39.82
C VAL A 317 11.39 13.12 -41.19
N THR A 318 11.15 11.86 -41.58
CA THR A 318 11.58 11.24 -42.85
C THR A 318 10.39 10.65 -43.63
N PRO A 319 9.58 11.47 -44.33
CA PRO A 319 8.41 10.99 -45.08
C PRO A 319 8.83 10.27 -46.37
N ASN A 320 9.32 9.04 -46.24
CA ASN A 320 9.81 8.19 -47.32
C ASN A 320 8.93 6.93 -47.55
N GLY A 321 7.94 6.70 -46.67
CA GLY A 321 6.98 5.61 -46.73
C GLY A 321 7.52 4.26 -46.25
N ASP A 322 8.59 4.24 -45.44
CA ASP A 322 9.13 3.03 -44.83
C ASP A 322 8.49 2.68 -43.47
N GLY A 323 7.60 3.54 -42.96
CA GLY A 323 6.90 3.39 -41.68
C GLY A 323 7.69 3.91 -40.47
N ILE A 324 8.91 4.43 -40.67
CA ILE A 324 9.79 4.90 -39.59
C ILE A 324 9.97 6.41 -39.71
N HIS A 325 9.59 7.15 -38.66
CA HIS A 325 9.64 8.62 -38.61
C HIS A 325 8.96 9.32 -39.81
N ASP A 326 7.99 8.67 -40.48
CA ASP A 326 7.27 9.24 -41.63
C ASP A 326 6.46 10.51 -41.27
N VAL A 327 6.14 10.66 -39.98
CA VAL A 327 5.40 11.77 -39.38
C VAL A 327 6.11 12.30 -38.15
N LEU A 328 5.79 13.53 -37.74
CA LEU A 328 6.22 14.08 -36.46
C LEU A 328 5.52 13.31 -35.33
N ALA A 329 6.29 12.56 -34.56
CA ALA A 329 5.82 11.92 -33.34
C ALA A 329 6.05 12.86 -32.14
N ILE A 330 5.07 12.92 -31.24
CA ILE A 330 5.16 13.65 -29.98
C ILE A 330 4.61 12.68 -28.92
N ARG A 331 5.45 12.28 -27.97
CA ARG A 331 5.07 11.35 -26.89
C ARG A 331 4.52 12.14 -25.70
N GLY A 332 3.54 11.59 -24.98
CA GLY A 332 2.89 12.23 -23.84
C GLY A 332 1.91 13.33 -24.24
N LEU A 333 1.62 13.53 -25.53
CA LEU A 333 0.65 14.55 -25.97
C LEU A 333 -0.80 14.05 -25.91
N GLU A 334 -0.98 12.73 -25.82
CA GLU A 334 -2.26 12.02 -25.69
C GLU A 334 -3.05 12.46 -24.46
N ASP A 335 -2.37 12.84 -23.37
CA ASP A 335 -2.96 13.26 -22.10
C ASP A 335 -3.42 14.73 -22.14
N TYR A 336 -2.99 15.48 -23.15
CA TYR A 336 -3.33 16.90 -23.32
C TYR A 336 -4.23 17.12 -24.56
N PRO A 337 -5.53 16.75 -24.51
CA PRO A 337 -6.43 16.81 -25.67
C PRO A 337 -6.66 18.24 -26.18
N ASN A 338 -6.47 19.24 -25.32
CA ASN A 338 -6.58 20.67 -25.63
C ASN A 338 -5.26 21.28 -26.13
N ASN A 339 -4.59 20.61 -27.07
CA ASN A 339 -3.34 21.10 -27.66
C ASN A 339 -3.51 21.80 -29.03
N THR A 340 -2.52 22.62 -29.41
CA THR A 340 -2.38 23.25 -30.72
C THR A 340 -0.92 23.31 -31.13
N ILE A 341 -0.56 22.64 -32.23
CA ILE A 341 0.77 22.75 -32.83
C ILE A 341 0.79 23.69 -34.04
N ARG A 342 1.84 24.52 -34.13
CA ARG A 342 2.12 25.42 -35.26
C ARG A 342 3.55 25.21 -35.73
N ILE A 343 3.73 24.95 -37.02
CA ILE A 343 5.05 24.76 -37.61
C ILE A 343 5.36 25.89 -38.58
N TYR A 344 6.57 26.43 -38.48
CA TYR A 344 7.08 27.55 -39.25
C TYR A 344 8.33 27.14 -40.03
N ASN A 345 8.49 27.72 -41.22
CA ASN A 345 9.77 27.65 -41.91
C ASN A 345 10.79 28.64 -41.32
N ARG A 346 12.05 28.57 -41.75
CA ARG A 346 13.15 29.45 -41.32
C ARG A 346 12.93 30.96 -41.54
N TRP A 347 11.90 31.37 -42.27
CA TRP A 347 11.54 32.77 -42.50
C TRP A 347 10.36 33.23 -41.65
N GLY A 348 9.87 32.39 -40.73
CA GLY A 348 8.73 32.68 -39.86
C GLY A 348 7.37 32.54 -40.55
N VAL A 349 7.30 31.92 -41.73
CA VAL A 349 6.02 31.66 -42.39
C VAL A 349 5.45 30.34 -41.88
N GLN A 350 4.23 30.38 -41.36
CA GLN A 350 3.49 29.19 -40.92
C GLN A 350 3.21 28.27 -42.11
N VAL A 351 3.61 27.01 -41.97
CA VAL A 351 3.46 25.96 -42.99
C VAL A 351 2.45 24.90 -42.57
N TYR A 352 2.21 24.72 -41.26
CA TYR A 352 1.26 23.75 -40.74
C TYR A 352 0.64 24.28 -39.45
N VAL A 353 -0.65 23.98 -39.21
CA VAL A 353 -1.32 24.24 -37.95
C VAL A 353 -2.43 23.23 -37.74
N THR A 354 -2.53 22.66 -36.56
CA THR A 354 -3.69 21.85 -36.19
C THR A 354 -3.97 21.97 -34.70
N LYS A 355 -5.18 21.56 -34.32
CA LYS A 355 -5.61 21.40 -32.93
C LYS A 355 -5.78 19.91 -32.64
N ALA A 356 -5.61 19.51 -31.37
CA ALA A 356 -5.75 18.12 -30.94
C ALA A 356 -4.93 17.18 -31.83
N TYR A 357 -3.62 17.43 -31.90
CA TYR A 357 -2.68 16.70 -32.76
C TYR A 357 -2.79 15.18 -32.55
N ASP A 358 -2.62 14.41 -33.64
CA ASP A 358 -2.69 12.93 -33.68
C ASP A 358 -4.02 12.26 -33.29
N THR A 359 -5.04 13.01 -32.87
CA THR A 359 -6.33 12.40 -32.48
C THR A 359 -7.19 11.93 -33.65
N GLN A 360 -7.03 12.52 -34.85
CA GLN A 360 -7.85 12.24 -36.04
C GLN A 360 -7.00 11.92 -37.27
N GLY A 361 -5.75 11.48 -37.06
CA GLY A 361 -4.76 11.34 -38.12
C GLY A 361 -4.27 12.68 -38.70
N ASN A 362 -4.51 13.78 -37.97
CA ASN A 362 -4.01 15.13 -38.23
C ASN A 362 -2.55 15.24 -37.79
N VAL A 363 -1.69 14.42 -38.38
CA VAL A 363 -0.24 14.39 -38.13
C VAL A 363 0.53 15.16 -39.20
N PHE A 364 1.73 15.65 -38.85
CA PHE A 364 2.60 16.37 -39.77
C PHE A 364 3.55 15.41 -40.50
N ASP A 365 3.33 15.22 -41.80
CA ASP A 365 4.10 14.34 -42.71
C ASP A 365 4.99 15.13 -43.69
N GLY A 366 5.33 16.37 -43.34
CA GLY A 366 6.06 17.30 -44.21
C GLY A 366 5.21 17.94 -45.31
N THR A 367 3.87 17.83 -45.27
CA THR A 367 2.96 18.57 -46.17
C THR A 367 2.65 19.96 -45.61
N SER A 368 2.72 20.97 -46.47
CA SER A 368 2.34 22.35 -46.16
C SER A 368 0.83 22.54 -46.33
N GLU A 369 0.21 23.15 -45.33
CA GLU A 369 -1.16 23.69 -45.36
C GLU A 369 -1.19 25.22 -45.54
N GLY A 370 -0.01 25.86 -45.55
CA GLY A 370 0.16 27.29 -45.75
C GLY A 370 -0.29 27.81 -47.12
N ARG A 371 -0.70 29.08 -47.18
CA ARG A 371 -1.36 29.74 -48.32
C ARG A 371 -0.51 29.95 -49.60
N VAL A 372 0.69 29.39 -49.71
CA VAL A 372 1.57 29.56 -50.88
C VAL A 372 2.43 28.31 -51.16
N THR A 373 1.86 27.30 -51.80
CA THR A 373 2.65 26.28 -52.53
C THR A 373 2.01 26.02 -53.89
N ILE A 374 2.68 26.50 -54.93
CA ILE A 374 2.35 26.26 -56.35
C ILE A 374 3.05 24.96 -56.74
N ASP A 375 2.68 23.83 -56.14
CA ASP A 375 3.12 22.53 -56.66
C ASP A 375 2.15 21.42 -56.28
N LYS A 376 2.06 20.42 -57.16
CA LYS A 376 0.92 19.49 -57.27
C LYS A 376 0.73 18.52 -56.10
N GLU A 377 1.61 18.58 -55.08
CA GLU A 377 1.66 17.65 -53.95
C GLU A 377 1.89 18.35 -52.58
N ASN A 378 1.99 19.68 -52.50
CA ASN A 378 2.14 20.48 -51.25
C ASN A 378 3.29 20.09 -50.30
N LYS A 379 4.24 19.27 -50.74
CA LYS A 379 5.36 18.80 -49.91
C LYS A 379 6.43 19.88 -49.67
N LEU A 380 6.84 20.06 -48.41
CA LEU A 380 7.86 21.01 -47.99
C LEU A 380 9.27 20.60 -48.43
N PRO A 381 10.21 21.54 -48.69
CA PRO A 381 11.62 21.22 -48.95
C PRO A 381 12.33 20.60 -47.74
N VAL A 382 13.38 19.81 -47.98
CA VAL A 382 14.30 19.33 -46.93
C VAL A 382 14.93 20.52 -46.20
N GLY A 383 14.99 20.44 -44.88
CA GLY A 383 15.60 21.47 -44.04
C GLY A 383 15.01 21.56 -42.64
N THR A 384 15.46 22.57 -41.90
CA THR A 384 15.00 22.85 -40.53
C THR A 384 13.75 23.72 -40.52
N TYR A 385 12.79 23.30 -39.71
CA TYR A 385 11.54 23.97 -39.38
C TYR A 385 11.50 24.20 -37.87
N PHE A 386 10.60 25.06 -37.41
CA PHE A 386 10.44 25.39 -35.99
C PHE A 386 8.99 25.15 -35.59
N TYR A 387 8.75 24.62 -34.40
CA TYR A 387 7.41 24.42 -33.87
C TYR A 387 7.15 25.27 -32.63
N ILE A 388 5.87 25.57 -32.43
CA ILE A 388 5.30 26.04 -31.17
C ILE A 388 4.14 25.09 -30.88
N LEU A 389 4.19 24.42 -29.74
CA LEU A 389 3.17 23.52 -29.22
C LEU A 389 2.58 24.18 -27.97
N ASP A 390 1.34 24.63 -28.08
CA ASP A 390 0.58 25.11 -26.91
C ASP A 390 -0.30 23.94 -26.43
N PHE A 391 -0.37 23.70 -25.13
CA PHE A 391 -1.23 22.69 -24.52
C PHE A 391 -1.75 23.20 -23.17
N GLU A 392 -2.90 22.69 -22.76
CA GLU A 392 -3.51 22.97 -21.45
C GLU A 392 -3.12 21.81 -20.54
N ASP A 393 -2.44 22.10 -19.44
CA ASP A 393 -2.07 21.11 -18.42
C ASP A 393 -3.28 20.70 -17.56
N ASN A 394 -3.08 19.74 -16.66
CA ASN A 394 -4.12 19.19 -15.81
C ASN A 394 -4.73 20.24 -14.86
N THR A 395 -3.96 21.29 -14.52
CA THR A 395 -4.43 22.45 -13.72
C THR A 395 -5.30 23.44 -14.52
N GLY A 396 -5.43 23.24 -15.83
CA GLY A 396 -6.12 24.17 -16.74
C GLY A 396 -5.28 25.38 -17.16
N ALA A 397 -3.98 25.38 -16.86
CA ALA A 397 -3.06 26.43 -17.28
C ALA A 397 -2.49 26.13 -18.68
N MET A 398 -2.26 27.19 -19.47
CA MET A 398 -1.71 27.04 -20.83
C MET A 398 -0.18 27.05 -20.79
N LYS A 399 0.44 25.93 -21.14
CA LYS A 399 1.89 25.76 -21.33
C LYS A 399 2.27 25.89 -22.81
N SER A 400 3.57 26.09 -23.08
CA SER A 400 4.08 26.27 -24.44
C SER A 400 5.49 25.71 -24.62
N LEU A 401 5.64 24.73 -25.50
CA LEU A 401 6.91 24.14 -25.91
C LEU A 401 7.34 24.65 -27.28
N THR A 402 8.63 24.95 -27.43
CA THR A 402 9.18 25.40 -28.71
C THR A 402 10.48 24.67 -29.04
N GLY A 403 10.68 24.37 -30.31
CA GLY A 403 11.86 23.67 -30.75
C GLY A 403 12.01 23.65 -32.26
N TYR A 404 12.79 22.71 -32.76
CA TYR A 404 13.03 22.56 -34.19
C TYR A 404 12.72 21.15 -34.68
N ILE A 405 12.39 21.04 -35.96
CA ILE A 405 12.16 19.79 -36.67
C ILE A 405 13.09 19.78 -37.88
N TYR A 406 13.80 18.68 -38.09
CA TYR A 406 14.59 18.43 -39.27
C TYR A 406 13.82 17.50 -40.22
N LEU A 407 13.38 18.06 -41.34
CA LEU A 407 12.70 17.31 -42.39
C LEU A 407 13.72 16.78 -43.38
N ASN A 408 13.80 15.46 -43.53
CA ASN A 408 14.66 14.76 -44.48
C ASN A 408 13.84 13.81 -45.37
N ARG A 409 14.38 13.36 -46.50
CA ARG A 409 13.70 12.41 -47.40
C ARG A 409 14.66 11.42 -48.03
#